data_AF-A0A7S9Q5T8-F1
#
_entry.id   AF-A0A7S9Q5T8-F1
#
_cell.length_a   1.000
_cell.length_b   1.000
_cell.length_c   1.000
_cell.angle_alpha   90.00
_cell.angle_beta   90.00
_cell.angle_gamma   90.00
#
_symmetry.space_group_name_H-M   'P 1'
#
loop_
_entity.id
_entity.type
_entity.pdbx_description
1 polymer ?
#
loop_
_entity_poly.entity_id
_entity_poly.type
_entity_poly.pdbx_seq_one_letter_code
_entity_poly.pdbx_strand_id
1 'polypeptide(L)'
;MCALDYSSNSRWRWTVAAAPFFDITMMHLGEGNFWLFQDIFVWHWFYINYPHEFNNAVPERNWNSYICEFKDTFQKLPWAADALPKVNFLAKTPPLEEGFALIQQVERVKDLRSRRDLQLASLMKIADHEQLWILQPLIYENWDFQLLLDGQAKMEGKLGVPRRLAAFSTQCETGNPELDVTMTKGDLYNDKDRMKFITKIADKYHKLMTTDQKSMEEIISTIATWWDHA
;
A
#
# COMPACT_ATOMS: atom_id res chain seq x y z
N MET A 1 2.55 0.90 -12.75
CA MET A 1 2.00 -0.01 -11.73
C MET A 1 1.37 -1.22 -12.41
N CYS A 2 1.92 -2.41 -12.23
CA CYS A 2 1.61 -3.60 -13.05
C CYS A 2 0.17 -4.12 -12.95
N ALA A 3 -0.45 -4.07 -11.76
CA ALA A 3 -1.85 -4.49 -11.60
C ALA A 3 -2.84 -3.51 -12.27
N LEU A 4 -2.55 -2.21 -12.19
CA LEU A 4 -3.32 -1.18 -12.90
C LEU A 4 -3.07 -1.27 -14.42
N ASP A 5 -1.83 -1.54 -14.83
CA ASP A 5 -1.45 -1.72 -16.23
C ASP A 5 -2.13 -2.96 -16.85
N TYR A 6 -2.25 -4.04 -16.08
CA TYR A 6 -3.06 -5.20 -16.49
C TYR A 6 -4.51 -4.83 -16.72
N SER A 7 -5.12 -4.12 -15.77
CA SER A 7 -6.50 -3.69 -15.93
C SER A 7 -6.66 -2.80 -17.16
N SER A 8 -5.65 -2.02 -17.56
CA SER A 8 -5.70 -1.17 -18.75
C SER A 8 -5.38 -1.89 -20.08
N ASN A 9 -4.39 -2.77 -20.10
CA ASN A 9 -3.71 -3.27 -21.31
C ASN A 9 -3.82 -4.79 -21.54
N SER A 10 -4.59 -5.51 -20.72
CA SER A 10 -4.81 -6.95 -20.90
C SER A 10 -5.49 -7.29 -22.23
N ARG A 11 -4.97 -8.31 -22.95
CA ARG A 11 -5.60 -8.83 -24.17
C ARG A 11 -7.04 -9.33 -23.93
N TRP A 12 -7.41 -9.64 -22.69
CA TRP A 12 -8.76 -10.04 -22.31
C TRP A 12 -9.79 -8.90 -22.35
N ARG A 13 -9.38 -7.62 -22.22
CA ARG A 13 -10.31 -6.50 -22.37
C ARG A 13 -11.00 -6.48 -23.74
N TRP A 14 -10.35 -7.05 -24.76
CA TRP A 14 -10.90 -7.16 -26.12
C TRP A 14 -11.90 -8.30 -26.29
N THR A 15 -12.10 -9.13 -25.25
CA THR A 15 -13.25 -10.03 -25.17
C THR A 15 -14.39 -9.28 -24.50
N VAL A 16 -15.50 -9.08 -25.22
CA VAL A 16 -16.63 -8.21 -24.82
C VAL A 16 -17.18 -8.53 -23.42
N ALA A 17 -17.10 -9.78 -22.98
CA ALA A 17 -17.59 -10.22 -21.67
C ALA A 17 -16.71 -9.81 -20.47
N ALA A 18 -15.43 -9.46 -20.68
CA ALA A 18 -14.48 -9.26 -19.59
C ALA A 18 -14.17 -7.79 -19.26
N ALA A 19 -14.47 -6.85 -20.16
CA ALA A 19 -14.17 -5.42 -19.96
C ALA A 19 -14.78 -4.83 -18.67
N PRO A 20 -16.06 -5.08 -18.31
CA PRO A 20 -16.65 -4.54 -17.08
C PRO A 20 -15.94 -5.04 -15.81
N PHE A 21 -15.48 -6.29 -15.80
CA PHE A 21 -14.77 -6.86 -14.66
C PHE A 21 -13.39 -6.21 -14.44
N PHE A 22 -12.67 -5.88 -15.52
CA PHE A 22 -11.40 -5.16 -15.43
C PHE A 22 -11.60 -3.73 -14.96
N ASP A 23 -12.65 -3.06 -15.41
CA ASP A 23 -12.93 -1.68 -15.03
C ASP A 23 -13.27 -1.58 -13.54
N ILE A 24 -14.09 -2.49 -13.02
CA ILE A 24 -14.42 -2.54 -11.57
C ILE A 24 -13.16 -2.85 -10.74
N THR A 25 -12.33 -3.80 -11.19
CA THR A 25 -11.06 -4.13 -10.52
C THR A 25 -10.13 -2.91 -10.51
N MET A 26 -10.00 -2.21 -11.63
CA MET A 26 -9.21 -0.98 -11.74
C MET A 26 -9.74 0.12 -10.81
N MET A 27 -11.05 0.29 -10.72
CA MET A 27 -11.67 1.28 -9.85
C MET A 27 -11.35 1.03 -8.38
N HIS A 28 -11.51 -0.21 -7.88
CA HIS A 28 -11.18 -0.53 -6.49
C HIS A 28 -9.67 -0.41 -6.22
N LEU A 29 -8.81 -0.92 -7.09
CA LEU A 29 -7.36 -0.78 -6.90
C LEU A 29 -6.92 0.70 -6.98
N GLY A 30 -7.55 1.49 -7.84
CA GLY A 30 -7.33 2.93 -7.96
C GLY A 30 -7.77 3.69 -6.71
N GLU A 31 -8.97 3.42 -6.20
CA GLU A 31 -9.48 3.98 -4.95
C GLU A 31 -8.57 3.64 -3.77
N GLY A 32 -8.22 2.36 -3.61
CA GLY A 32 -7.33 1.88 -2.56
C GLY A 32 -5.98 2.58 -2.59
N ASN A 33 -5.28 2.56 -3.74
CA ASN A 33 -3.96 3.19 -3.87
C ASN A 33 -4.02 4.70 -3.65
N PHE A 34 -5.05 5.37 -4.19
CA PHE A 34 -5.18 6.82 -4.07
C PHE A 34 -5.39 7.24 -2.62
N TRP A 35 -6.36 6.65 -1.93
CA TRP A 35 -6.68 7.02 -0.54
C TRP A 35 -5.62 6.55 0.46
N LEU A 36 -4.96 5.41 0.20
CA LEU A 36 -3.79 5.00 0.96
C LEU A 36 -2.69 6.07 0.89
N PHE A 37 -2.41 6.58 -0.31
CA PHE A 37 -1.44 7.66 -0.49
C PHE A 37 -1.87 8.96 0.19
N GLN A 38 -3.13 9.39 0.02
CA GLN A 38 -3.65 10.59 0.70
C GLN A 38 -3.54 10.50 2.22
N ASP A 39 -3.60 9.29 2.77
CA ASP A 39 -3.43 9.06 4.20
C ASP A 39 -1.94 9.01 4.61
N ILE A 40 -1.18 8.01 4.16
CA ILE A 40 0.14 7.70 4.71
C ILE A 40 1.21 8.74 4.39
N PHE A 41 1.11 9.39 3.23
CA PHE A 41 2.08 10.41 2.79
C PHE A 41 2.11 11.59 3.76
N VAL A 42 0.95 12.06 4.19
CA VAL A 42 0.82 13.26 5.04
C VAL A 42 1.49 13.02 6.40
N TRP A 43 1.34 11.82 6.97
CA TRP A 43 2.00 11.46 8.22
C TRP A 43 3.52 11.50 8.10
N HIS A 44 4.08 10.85 7.07
CA HIS A 44 5.52 10.84 6.84
C HIS A 44 6.07 12.22 6.53
N TRP A 45 5.40 12.97 5.65
CA TRP A 45 5.80 14.33 5.30
C TRP A 45 5.81 15.23 6.54
N PHE A 46 4.78 15.16 7.37
CA PHE A 46 4.70 15.97 8.58
C PHE A 46 5.79 15.60 9.59
N TYR A 47 6.03 14.30 9.80
CA TYR A 47 7.10 13.84 10.69
C TYR A 47 8.49 14.30 10.23
N ILE A 48 8.79 14.18 8.93
CA ILE A 48 10.09 14.58 8.37
C ILE A 48 10.35 16.08 8.54
N ASN A 49 9.32 16.91 8.33
CA ASN A 49 9.48 18.37 8.34
C ASN A 49 9.31 18.99 9.73
N TYR A 50 8.52 18.35 10.62
CA TYR A 50 8.14 18.87 11.94
C TYR A 50 8.17 17.77 13.01
N PRO A 51 9.31 17.10 13.24
CA PRO A 51 9.39 15.94 14.13
C PRO A 51 9.10 16.27 15.60
N HIS A 52 9.37 17.51 16.03
CA HIS A 52 9.12 17.96 17.41
C HIS A 52 7.64 18.22 17.68
N GLU A 53 6.92 18.71 16.67
CA GLU A 53 5.49 19.02 16.71
C GLU A 53 4.63 17.78 16.44
N PHE A 54 5.18 16.78 15.74
CA PHE A 54 4.47 15.58 15.30
C PHE A 54 3.65 14.94 16.42
N ASN A 55 4.27 14.64 17.57
CA ASN A 55 3.60 13.97 18.68
C ASN A 55 2.41 14.76 19.26
N ASN A 56 2.45 16.09 19.19
CA ASN A 56 1.40 16.96 19.72
C ASN A 56 0.25 17.14 18.72
N ALA A 57 0.55 17.18 17.42
CA ALA A 57 -0.44 17.42 16.36
C ALA A 57 -1.07 16.13 15.81
N VAL A 58 -0.44 14.97 15.95
CA VAL A 58 -0.98 13.67 15.48
C VAL A 58 -2.39 13.37 16.02
N PRO A 59 -2.71 13.61 17.30
CA PRO A 59 -4.07 13.43 17.82
C PRO A 59 -5.13 14.35 17.20
N GLU A 60 -4.73 15.49 16.63
CA GLU A 60 -5.66 16.52 16.12
C GLU A 60 -6.07 16.31 14.66
N ARG A 61 -5.33 15.50 13.90
CA ARG A 61 -5.65 15.20 12.51
C ARG A 61 -6.98 14.46 12.44
N ASN A 62 -7.99 15.13 11.89
CA ASN A 62 -9.28 14.56 11.55
C ASN A 62 -9.90 15.43 10.47
N TRP A 63 -10.38 14.86 9.38
CA TRP A 63 -10.99 15.64 8.30
C TRP A 63 -12.14 16.54 8.79
N ASN A 64 -12.87 16.11 9.82
CA ASN A 64 -13.97 16.90 10.41
C ASN A 64 -13.50 18.17 11.13
N SER A 65 -12.24 18.27 11.57
CA SER A 65 -11.71 19.47 12.24
C SER A 65 -11.21 20.54 11.27
N TYR A 66 -11.12 20.23 9.97
CA TYR A 66 -10.59 21.17 8.98
C TYR A 66 -11.56 22.32 8.65
N ILE A 67 -10.97 23.44 8.22
CA ILE A 67 -11.68 24.64 7.75
C ILE A 67 -12.51 24.35 6.49
N CYS A 68 -13.58 25.12 6.28
CA CYS A 68 -14.54 24.89 5.21
C CYS A 68 -13.89 24.95 3.82
N GLU A 69 -12.99 25.90 3.59
CA GLU A 69 -12.32 26.10 2.30
C GLU A 69 -11.49 24.88 1.88
N PHE A 70 -10.84 24.23 2.87
CA PHE A 70 -10.12 22.99 2.64
C PHE A 70 -11.09 21.85 2.34
N LYS A 71 -12.15 21.71 3.15
CA LYS A 71 -13.17 20.65 2.96
C LYS A 71 -13.80 20.73 1.57
N ASP A 72 -14.20 21.91 1.12
CA ASP A 72 -14.82 22.13 -0.19
C ASP A 72 -13.92 21.71 -1.35
N THR A 73 -12.61 21.90 -1.21
CA THR A 73 -11.63 21.47 -2.22
C THR A 73 -11.36 19.97 -2.12
N PHE A 74 -11.17 19.47 -0.90
CA PHE A 74 -10.85 18.07 -0.63
C PHE A 74 -11.98 17.12 -1.02
N GLN A 75 -13.24 17.54 -0.86
CA GLN A 75 -14.40 16.75 -1.27
C GLN A 75 -14.52 16.57 -2.78
N LYS A 76 -13.79 17.35 -3.60
CA LYS A 76 -13.72 17.16 -5.05
C LYS A 76 -12.84 15.99 -5.47
N LEU A 77 -12.05 15.43 -4.54
CA LEU A 77 -11.24 14.26 -4.80
C LEU A 77 -12.14 13.04 -5.12
N PRO A 78 -11.68 12.15 -6.01
CA PRO A 78 -12.46 10.98 -6.39
C PRO A 78 -12.74 10.10 -5.17
N TRP A 79 -13.96 9.58 -5.08
CA TRP A 79 -14.45 8.71 -4.00
C TRP A 79 -14.52 9.34 -2.61
N ALA A 80 -14.27 10.65 -2.44
CA ALA A 80 -14.16 11.28 -1.12
C ALA A 80 -15.35 11.02 -0.18
N ALA A 81 -16.57 11.09 -0.69
CA ALA A 81 -17.78 10.86 0.10
C ALA A 81 -17.87 9.43 0.66
N ASP A 82 -17.37 8.44 -0.06
CA ASP A 82 -17.41 7.02 0.32
C ASP A 82 -16.16 6.61 1.11
N ALA A 83 -14.99 7.08 0.69
CA ALA A 83 -13.70 6.73 1.29
C ALA A 83 -13.50 7.35 2.68
N LEU A 84 -13.85 8.64 2.86
CA LEU A 84 -13.58 9.36 4.11
C LEU A 84 -14.16 8.67 5.35
N PRO A 85 -15.44 8.26 5.38
CA PRO A 85 -15.97 7.51 6.52
C PRO A 85 -15.27 6.17 6.76
N LYS A 86 -14.90 5.45 5.68
CA LYS A 86 -14.25 4.13 5.76
C LYS A 86 -12.84 4.19 6.33
N VAL A 87 -12.10 5.26 6.02
CA VAL A 87 -10.74 5.51 6.55
C VAL A 87 -10.75 6.34 7.83
N ASN A 88 -11.87 6.32 8.56
CA ASN A 88 -12.07 7.03 9.83
C ASN A 88 -11.70 8.52 9.75
N PHE A 89 -12.09 9.18 8.66
CA PHE A 89 -11.86 10.59 8.41
C PHE A 89 -10.38 11.00 8.55
N LEU A 90 -9.46 10.12 8.14
CA LEU A 90 -8.00 10.33 8.18
C LEU A 90 -7.44 10.54 9.60
N ALA A 91 -8.18 10.09 10.63
CA ALA A 91 -7.73 10.15 12.00
C ALA A 91 -6.60 9.16 12.27
N LYS A 92 -5.77 9.44 13.28
CA LYS A 92 -4.72 8.52 13.70
C LYS A 92 -5.30 7.15 14.08
N THR A 93 -4.49 6.12 13.91
CA THR A 93 -4.78 4.77 14.40
C THR A 93 -3.72 4.32 15.41
N PRO A 94 -4.02 3.37 16.30
CA PRO A 94 -3.01 2.81 17.20
C PRO A 94 -1.75 2.26 16.49
N PRO A 95 -1.84 1.43 15.43
CA PRO A 95 -0.63 0.93 14.76
C PRO A 95 0.19 2.04 14.08
N LEU A 96 -0.45 3.10 13.57
CA LEU A 96 0.26 4.26 13.05
C LEU A 96 1.10 4.94 14.14
N GLU A 97 0.50 5.24 15.29
CA GLU A 97 1.18 5.88 16.42
C GLU A 97 2.35 5.03 16.93
N GLU A 98 2.14 3.71 17.06
CA GLU A 98 3.20 2.75 17.42
C GLU A 98 4.33 2.70 16.38
N GLY A 99 3.99 2.74 15.08
CA GLY A 99 4.96 2.76 13.99
C GLY A 99 5.88 3.98 14.08
N PHE A 100 5.32 5.18 14.20
CA PHE A 100 6.12 6.40 14.33
C PHE A 100 6.92 6.47 15.64
N ALA A 101 6.39 5.93 16.74
CA ALA A 101 7.16 5.79 17.98
C ALA A 101 8.38 4.86 17.81
N LEU A 102 8.29 3.83 16.96
CA LEU A 102 9.42 2.98 16.61
C LEU A 102 10.42 3.71 15.70
N ILE A 103 9.97 4.54 14.75
CA ILE A 103 10.86 5.40 13.93
C ILE A 103 11.71 6.31 14.82
N GLN A 104 11.09 6.98 15.80
CA GLN A 104 11.82 7.82 16.77
C GLN A 104 12.86 7.03 17.57
N GLN A 105 12.61 5.75 17.86
CA GLN A 105 13.57 4.88 18.53
C GLN A 105 14.72 4.49 17.58
N VAL A 106 14.42 4.14 16.33
CA VAL A 106 15.41 3.84 15.29
C VAL A 106 16.44 4.97 15.20
N GLU A 107 15.99 6.22 15.20
CA GLU A 107 16.86 7.41 15.11
C GLU A 107 17.83 7.57 16.27
N ARG A 108 17.48 7.07 17.46
CA ARG A 108 18.28 7.19 18.69
C ARG A 108 19.24 6.02 18.90
N VAL A 109 18.88 4.84 18.38
CA VAL A 109 19.66 3.61 18.56
C VAL A 109 20.88 3.60 17.64
N LYS A 110 22.07 3.39 18.24
CA LYS A 110 23.35 3.29 17.53
C LYS A 110 23.70 1.87 17.11
N ASP A 111 23.25 0.87 17.88
CA ASP A 111 23.50 -0.53 17.57
C ASP A 111 22.77 -0.94 16.28
N LEU A 112 23.52 -1.47 15.31
CA LEU A 112 23.00 -1.74 13.98
C LEU A 112 21.91 -2.83 14.01
N ARG A 113 22.10 -3.88 14.79
CA ARG A 113 21.14 -4.99 14.85
C ARG A 113 19.82 -4.55 15.46
N SER A 114 19.88 -3.91 16.62
CA SER A 114 18.71 -3.36 17.31
C SER A 114 17.99 -2.34 16.44
N ARG A 115 18.75 -1.49 15.72
CA ARG A 115 18.18 -0.53 14.77
C ARG A 115 17.43 -1.24 13.63
N ARG A 116 17.94 -2.33 13.09
CA ARG A 116 17.29 -3.12 12.03
C ARG A 116 16.02 -3.80 12.54
N ASP A 117 16.07 -4.40 13.73
CA ASP A 117 14.89 -5.03 14.35
C ASP A 117 13.77 -4.00 14.56
N LEU A 118 14.10 -2.79 15.02
CA LEU A 118 13.15 -1.69 15.17
C LEU A 118 12.60 -1.18 13.82
N GLN A 119 13.43 -1.15 12.76
CA GLN A 119 12.96 -0.79 11.41
C GLN A 119 11.94 -1.78 10.88
N LEU A 120 12.17 -3.09 11.05
CA LEU A 120 11.20 -4.11 10.65
C LEU A 120 9.92 -4.03 11.49
N ALA A 121 10.05 -3.83 12.80
CA ALA A 121 8.91 -3.65 13.69
C ALA A 121 8.07 -2.42 13.28
N SER A 122 8.72 -1.30 12.97
CA SER A 122 8.07 -0.09 12.46
C SER A 122 7.35 -0.36 11.14
N LEU A 123 8.01 -1.04 10.19
CA LEU A 123 7.44 -1.40 8.89
C LEU A 123 6.16 -2.23 9.07
N MET A 124 6.18 -3.22 9.96
CA MET A 124 5.00 -4.05 10.22
C MET A 124 3.86 -3.26 10.86
N LYS A 125 4.15 -2.29 11.72
CA LYS A 125 3.11 -1.41 12.30
C LYS A 125 2.48 -0.47 11.27
N ILE A 126 3.28 0.08 10.36
CA ILE A 126 2.75 0.85 9.24
C ILE A 126 1.93 -0.04 8.31
N ALA A 127 2.40 -1.26 8.03
CA ALA A 127 1.64 -2.23 7.24
C ALA A 127 0.31 -2.61 7.91
N ASP A 128 0.26 -2.81 9.22
CA ASP A 128 -0.99 -3.06 9.95
C ASP A 128 -1.99 -1.91 9.76
N HIS A 129 -1.52 -0.67 9.90
CA HIS A 129 -2.34 0.52 9.66
C HIS A 129 -2.87 0.56 8.22
N GLU A 130 -1.99 0.47 7.24
CA GLU A 130 -2.34 0.53 5.82
C GLU A 130 -3.27 -0.62 5.40
N GLN A 131 -2.94 -1.86 5.78
CA GLN A 131 -3.63 -3.03 5.29
C GLN A 131 -4.96 -3.29 6.00
N LEU A 132 -5.03 -3.02 7.32
CA LEU A 132 -6.20 -3.39 8.14
C LEU A 132 -7.11 -2.21 8.45
N TRP A 133 -6.56 -1.01 8.61
CA TRP A 133 -7.36 0.16 8.99
C TRP A 133 -7.75 1.03 7.80
N ILE A 134 -6.97 0.98 6.72
CA ILE A 134 -7.25 1.74 5.50
C ILE A 134 -7.83 0.82 4.43
N LEU A 135 -7.05 -0.12 3.88
CA LEU A 135 -7.47 -0.91 2.72
C LEU A 135 -8.58 -1.92 3.02
N GLN A 136 -8.63 -2.49 4.23
CA GLN A 136 -9.66 -3.48 4.57
C GLN A 136 -11.08 -2.90 4.45
N PRO A 137 -11.46 -1.85 5.20
CA PRO A 137 -12.79 -1.26 5.09
C PRO A 137 -13.00 -0.52 3.76
N LEU A 138 -11.93 0.02 3.17
CA LEU A 138 -12.02 0.80 1.93
C LEU A 138 -12.39 -0.07 0.72
N ILE A 139 -11.65 -1.15 0.48
CA ILE A 139 -11.78 -1.96 -0.74
C ILE A 139 -12.05 -3.44 -0.46
N TYR A 140 -11.40 -4.06 0.54
CA TYR A 140 -11.44 -5.52 0.66
C TYR A 140 -12.72 -6.07 1.30
N GLU A 141 -13.48 -5.26 2.03
CA GLU A 141 -14.81 -5.64 2.54
C GLU A 141 -15.91 -5.56 1.47
N ASN A 142 -15.61 -4.98 0.30
CA ASN A 142 -16.57 -4.91 -0.81
C ASN A 142 -16.75 -6.29 -1.47
N TRP A 143 -17.98 -6.82 -1.43
CA TRP A 143 -18.30 -8.15 -1.94
C TRP A 143 -18.02 -8.32 -3.45
N ASP A 144 -18.36 -7.33 -4.28
CA ASP A 144 -18.09 -7.40 -5.72
C ASP A 144 -16.58 -7.50 -5.97
N PHE A 145 -15.77 -6.75 -5.21
CA PHE A 145 -14.32 -6.83 -5.32
C PHE A 145 -13.76 -8.18 -4.86
N GLN A 146 -14.31 -8.77 -3.79
CA GLN A 146 -13.91 -10.12 -3.34
C GLN A 146 -14.14 -11.16 -4.44
N LEU A 147 -15.31 -11.14 -5.09
CA LEU A 147 -15.64 -12.04 -6.18
C LEU A 147 -14.66 -11.92 -7.37
N LEU A 148 -14.25 -10.68 -7.68
CA LEU A 148 -13.27 -10.41 -8.74
C LEU A 148 -11.89 -10.96 -8.38
N LEU A 149 -11.46 -10.79 -7.14
CA LEU A 149 -10.18 -11.33 -6.65
C LEU A 149 -10.17 -12.87 -6.69
N ASP A 150 -11.28 -13.53 -6.34
CA ASP A 150 -11.43 -14.99 -6.45
C ASP A 150 -11.35 -15.44 -7.92
N GLY A 151 -11.98 -14.69 -8.83
CA GLY A 151 -11.89 -14.92 -10.27
C GLY A 151 -10.46 -14.78 -10.78
N GLN A 152 -9.78 -13.70 -10.40
CA GLN A 152 -8.39 -13.43 -10.76
C GLN A 152 -7.46 -14.53 -10.26
N ALA A 153 -7.60 -14.98 -9.00
CA ALA A 153 -6.77 -16.01 -8.40
C ALA A 153 -6.82 -17.35 -9.18
N LYS A 154 -7.96 -17.69 -9.79
CA LYS A 154 -8.10 -18.90 -10.63
C LYS A 154 -7.37 -18.80 -11.97
N MET A 155 -7.16 -17.57 -12.45
CA MET A 155 -6.60 -17.28 -13.77
C MET A 155 -5.16 -16.75 -13.72
N GLU A 156 -4.63 -16.47 -12.53
CA GLU A 156 -3.34 -15.83 -12.32
C GLU A 156 -2.18 -16.58 -12.99
N GLY A 157 -1.27 -15.85 -13.64
CA GLY A 157 -0.15 -16.42 -14.41
C GLY A 157 -0.53 -17.03 -15.76
N LYS A 158 -1.81 -16.96 -16.17
CA LYS A 158 -2.27 -17.37 -17.50
C LYS A 158 -2.78 -16.17 -18.28
N LEU A 159 -2.50 -16.16 -19.59
CA LEU A 159 -3.14 -15.24 -20.54
C LEU A 159 -2.99 -13.76 -20.14
N GLY A 160 -1.88 -13.40 -19.50
CA GLY A 160 -1.57 -12.04 -19.06
C GLY A 160 -2.19 -11.62 -17.72
N VAL A 161 -2.91 -12.50 -17.01
CA VAL A 161 -3.45 -12.20 -15.67
C VAL A 161 -2.32 -12.12 -14.65
N PRO A 162 -2.14 -10.99 -13.94
CA PRO A 162 -1.05 -10.79 -13.01
C PRO A 162 -1.25 -11.71 -11.81
N ARG A 163 -0.14 -12.27 -11.36
CA ARG A 163 -0.06 -12.97 -10.09
C ARG A 163 -0.18 -11.98 -8.95
N ARG A 164 -0.68 -12.47 -7.82
CA ARG A 164 -0.58 -11.78 -6.54
C ARG A 164 0.87 -11.85 -6.07
N LEU A 165 1.67 -10.89 -6.55
CA LEU A 165 3.12 -10.91 -6.49
C LEU A 165 3.66 -9.53 -6.16
N ALA A 166 4.67 -9.47 -5.30
CA ALA A 166 5.52 -8.32 -5.12
C ALA A 166 6.91 -8.64 -5.69
N ALA A 167 7.36 -7.82 -6.64
CA ALA A 167 8.69 -7.91 -7.23
C ALA A 167 9.57 -6.79 -6.67
N PHE A 168 10.71 -7.15 -6.08
CA PHE A 168 11.75 -6.21 -5.67
C PHE A 168 12.62 -5.83 -6.88
N SER A 169 11.97 -5.27 -7.91
CA SER A 169 12.57 -4.83 -9.17
C SER A 169 11.67 -3.80 -9.86
N THR A 170 12.14 -3.23 -10.97
CA THR A 170 11.31 -2.37 -11.85
C THR A 170 10.41 -3.18 -12.80
N GLN A 171 10.57 -4.50 -12.86
CA GLN A 171 9.74 -5.41 -13.66
C GLN A 171 8.54 -5.90 -12.85
N CYS A 172 7.46 -6.26 -13.54
CA CYS A 172 6.23 -6.74 -12.90
C CYS A 172 6.35 -8.13 -12.25
N GLU A 173 7.13 -9.02 -12.86
CA GLU A 173 7.46 -10.36 -12.38
C GLU A 173 8.85 -10.68 -12.95
N THR A 174 9.79 -11.04 -12.09
CA THR A 174 11.17 -11.33 -12.53
C THR A 174 11.37 -12.80 -12.84
N GLY A 175 10.52 -13.67 -12.28
CA GLY A 175 10.71 -15.12 -12.28
C GLY A 175 11.85 -15.57 -11.35
N ASN A 176 12.45 -14.65 -10.59
CA ASN A 176 13.53 -14.93 -9.66
C ASN A 176 12.98 -15.02 -8.22
N PRO A 177 12.98 -16.21 -7.57
CA PRO A 177 12.51 -16.37 -6.20
C PRO A 177 13.26 -15.52 -5.16
N GLU A 178 14.46 -15.02 -5.47
CA GLU A 178 15.18 -14.10 -4.59
C GLU A 178 14.60 -12.68 -4.61
N LEU A 179 13.94 -12.27 -5.69
CA LEU A 179 13.36 -10.94 -5.88
C LEU A 179 11.83 -10.93 -5.91
N ASP A 180 11.19 -12.07 -6.12
CA ASP A 180 9.73 -12.18 -6.18
C ASP A 180 9.17 -12.85 -4.92
N VAL A 181 8.08 -12.29 -4.41
CA VAL A 181 7.27 -12.89 -3.34
C VAL A 181 5.84 -13.04 -3.86
N THR A 182 5.39 -14.30 -3.98
CA THR A 182 4.08 -14.63 -4.55
C THR A 182 3.15 -15.22 -3.49
N MET A 183 1.90 -14.76 -3.48
CA MET A 183 0.84 -15.35 -2.69
C MET A 183 0.34 -16.63 -3.37
N THR A 184 0.70 -17.79 -2.83
CA THR A 184 0.34 -19.10 -3.41
C THR A 184 -0.91 -19.73 -2.79
N LYS A 185 -1.36 -19.21 -1.63
CA LYS A 185 -2.51 -19.72 -0.87
C LYS A 185 -3.20 -18.58 -0.14
N GLY A 186 -4.50 -18.79 0.13
CA GLY A 186 -5.36 -17.83 0.82
C GLY A 186 -5.92 -16.76 -0.12
N ASP A 187 -6.70 -15.87 0.46
CA ASP A 187 -7.47 -14.87 -0.28
C ASP A 187 -6.99 -13.46 0.07
N LEU A 188 -6.84 -12.58 -0.94
CA LEU A 188 -6.30 -11.22 -0.71
C LEU A 188 -7.21 -10.37 0.16
N TYR A 189 -8.52 -10.57 0.08
CA TYR A 189 -9.47 -9.82 0.91
C TYR A 189 -9.54 -10.32 2.35
N ASN A 190 -9.07 -11.54 2.62
CA ASN A 190 -8.96 -12.07 3.97
C ASN A 190 -7.77 -11.41 4.66
N ASP A 191 -8.03 -10.66 5.73
CA ASP A 191 -7.05 -9.93 6.51
C ASP A 191 -5.87 -10.80 6.97
N LYS A 192 -6.14 -11.98 7.53
CA LYS A 192 -5.11 -12.88 8.06
C LYS A 192 -4.24 -13.46 6.95
N ASP A 193 -4.83 -13.88 5.84
CA ASP A 193 -4.07 -14.44 4.73
C ASP A 193 -3.27 -13.37 4.00
N ARG A 194 -3.86 -12.18 3.80
CA ARG A 194 -3.14 -11.02 3.26
C ARG A 194 -1.97 -10.62 4.17
N MET A 195 -2.16 -10.54 5.49
CA MET A 195 -1.08 -10.17 6.40
C MET A 195 0.04 -11.21 6.45
N LYS A 196 -0.23 -12.50 6.27
CA LYS A 196 0.84 -13.51 6.06
C LYS A 196 1.64 -13.23 4.79
N PHE A 197 0.98 -12.81 3.72
CA PHE A 197 1.65 -12.44 2.47
C PHE A 197 2.46 -11.15 2.62
N ILE A 198 1.88 -10.10 3.22
CA ILE A 198 2.55 -8.83 3.50
C ILE A 198 3.76 -9.01 4.41
N THR A 199 3.68 -9.88 5.43
CA THR A 199 4.82 -10.20 6.31
C THR A 199 5.99 -10.78 5.49
N LYS A 200 5.73 -11.70 4.56
CA LYS A 200 6.78 -12.26 3.69
C LYS A 200 7.43 -11.19 2.80
N ILE A 201 6.63 -10.24 2.31
CA ILE A 201 7.13 -9.10 1.53
C ILE A 201 8.02 -8.24 2.42
N ALA A 202 7.56 -7.86 3.61
CA ALA A 202 8.32 -7.06 4.56
C ALA A 202 9.64 -7.72 4.96
N ASP A 203 9.63 -9.02 5.28
CA ASP A 203 10.84 -9.78 5.61
C ASP A 203 11.83 -9.82 4.45
N LYS A 204 11.33 -10.03 3.21
CA LYS A 204 12.16 -10.02 2.01
C LYS A 204 12.78 -8.64 1.77
N TYR A 205 11.97 -7.57 1.84
CA TYR A 205 12.45 -6.19 1.72
C TYR A 205 13.53 -5.90 2.77
N HIS A 206 13.28 -6.26 4.03
CA HIS A 206 14.21 -6.04 5.13
C HIS A 206 15.53 -6.78 4.95
N LYS A 207 15.47 -8.05 4.49
CA LYS A 207 16.66 -8.82 4.10
C LYS A 207 17.43 -8.12 2.98
N LEU A 208 16.76 -7.74 1.89
CA LEU A 208 17.42 -7.11 0.73
C LEU A 208 18.01 -5.74 1.08
N MET A 209 17.33 -4.91 1.87
CA MET A 209 17.88 -3.66 2.38
C MET A 209 19.09 -3.85 3.31
N THR A 210 19.31 -5.07 3.81
CA THR A 210 20.47 -5.42 4.64
C THR A 210 21.61 -6.01 3.81
N THR A 211 21.30 -6.87 2.84
CA THR A 211 22.30 -7.61 2.07
C THR A 211 22.67 -6.98 0.73
N ASP A 212 21.76 -6.19 0.15
CA ASP A 212 21.86 -5.60 -1.19
C ASP A 212 21.23 -4.20 -1.24
N GLN A 213 21.58 -3.38 -0.24
CA GLN A 213 21.01 -2.04 -0.05
C GLN A 213 21.14 -1.16 -1.30
N LYS A 214 22.31 -1.18 -1.96
CA LYS A 214 22.59 -0.36 -3.13
C LYS A 214 21.61 -0.65 -4.27
N SER A 215 21.41 -1.93 -4.60
CA SER A 215 20.49 -2.32 -5.67
C SER A 215 19.05 -1.93 -5.34
N MET A 216 18.64 -2.09 -4.08
CA MET A 216 17.31 -1.67 -3.62
C MET A 216 17.10 -0.15 -3.75
N GLU A 217 18.10 0.65 -3.36
CA GLU A 217 18.07 2.11 -3.50
C GLU A 217 18.04 2.55 -4.96
N GLU A 218 18.79 1.89 -5.84
CA GLU A 218 18.75 2.13 -7.30
C GLU A 218 17.36 1.83 -7.89
N ILE A 219 16.72 0.73 -7.48
CA ILE A 219 15.35 0.39 -7.89
C ILE A 219 14.36 1.47 -7.43
N ILE A 220 14.42 1.88 -6.15
CA ILE A 220 13.55 2.93 -5.60
C ILE A 220 13.78 4.25 -6.35
N SER A 221 15.04 4.62 -6.60
CA SER A 221 15.38 5.82 -7.35
C SER A 221 14.82 5.77 -8.77
N THR A 222 14.83 4.60 -9.42
CA THR A 222 14.27 4.43 -10.77
C THR A 222 12.75 4.55 -10.77
N ILE A 223 12.07 3.99 -9.76
CA ILE A 223 10.61 4.11 -9.62
C ILE A 223 10.21 5.57 -9.39
N ALA A 224 11.00 6.34 -8.63
CA ALA A 224 10.74 7.74 -8.36
C ALA A 224 10.72 8.62 -9.63
N THR A 225 11.41 8.25 -10.70
CA THR A 225 11.42 8.99 -11.97
C THR A 225 10.27 8.62 -12.90
N TRP A 226 9.38 7.68 -12.55
CA TRP A 226 8.28 7.27 -13.43
C TRP A 226 7.27 8.37 -13.70
N TRP A 227 7.19 9.38 -12.84
CA TRP A 227 6.39 10.59 -13.08
C TRP A 227 6.94 11.44 -14.23
N ASP A 228 8.26 11.44 -14.47
CA ASP A 228 8.90 12.24 -15.52
C ASP A 228 8.58 11.74 -16.94
N HIS A 229 7.89 10.60 -17.04
CA HIS A 229 7.49 9.94 -18.28
C HIS A 229 5.97 9.72 -18.40
N ALA A 230 5.18 10.29 -17.49
CA ALA A 230 3.72 10.19 -17.45
C ALA A 230 3.02 11.35 -18.19
#